data_AF-A0A2M8S7P6-F1
#
_entry.id   AF-A0A2M8S7P6-F1
#
_cell.length_a   1.000
_cell.length_b   1.000
_cell.length_c   1.000
_cell.angle_alpha   90.00
_cell.angle_beta   90.00
_cell.angle_gamma   90.00
#
_symmetry.space_group_name_H-M   'P 1'
#
loop_
_entity.id
_entity.type
_entity.pdbx_description
1 polymer ?
#
loop_
_entity_poly.entity_id
_entity_poly.type
_entity_poly.pdbx_seq_one_letter_code
_entity_poly.pdbx_strand_id
1 'polypeptide(L)'
;EAYMEQRRQLFWDNGYAIRKLNQAFFAFYGAYADVPGGAAGEDPVGPAVRQLRAQSASLGDFLRRIAQMSSFQQLQEAVAN
;
A
#
# COMPACT_ATOMS: atom_id res chain seq x y z
N GLU A 1 -6.24 7.76 -8.84
CA GLU A 1 -6.63 7.25 -10.18
C GLU A 1 -5.93 7.98 -11.32
N ALA A 2 -5.92 9.32 -11.36
CA ALA A 2 -5.26 10.11 -12.42
C ALA A 2 -3.79 9.71 -12.70
N TYR A 3 -3.00 9.48 -11.65
CA TYR A 3 -1.61 9.03 -11.79
C TYR A 3 -1.49 7.63 -12.43
N MET A 4 -2.40 6.70 -12.11
CA MET A 4 -2.42 5.37 -12.73
C MET A 4 -2.71 5.47 -14.23
N GLU A 5 -3.61 6.38 -14.61
CA GLU A 5 -3.97 6.60 -16.01
C GLU A 5 -2.83 7.24 -16.81
N GLN A 6 -2.14 8.24 -16.25
CA GLN A 6 -0.96 8.83 -16.87
C GLN A 6 0.13 7.78 -17.14
N ARG A 7 0.38 6.89 -16.17
CA ARG A 7 1.34 5.78 -16.35
C ARG A 7 0.85 4.76 -17.37
N ARG A 8 -0.45 4.45 -17.40
CA ARG A 8 -1.04 3.54 -18.40
C ARG A 8 -0.83 4.08 -19.83
N GLN A 9 -1.00 5.38 -20.04
CA GLN A 9 -0.76 6.03 -21.34
C GLN A 9 0.71 5.92 -21.77
N LEU A 10 1.65 6.21 -20.86
CA LEU A 10 3.09 6.01 -21.13
C LEU A 10 3.41 4.57 -21.57
N PHE A 11 2.84 3.58 -20.89
CA PHE A 11 3.02 2.18 -21.28
C PHE A 11 2.42 1.90 -22.67
N TRP A 12 1.26 2.47 -22.97
CA TRP A 12 0.60 2.33 -24.27
C TRP A 12 1.45 2.91 -25.41
N ASP A 13 2.01 4.10 -25.21
CA ASP A 13 2.87 4.77 -26.20
C ASP A 13 4.18 3.98 -26.45
N ASN A 14 4.62 3.19 -25.47
CA ASN A 14 5.77 2.30 -25.58
C ASN A 14 5.39 0.88 -26.08
N GLY A 15 4.16 0.69 -26.59
CA GLY A 15 3.71 -0.57 -27.19
C GLY A 15 3.09 -1.58 -26.20
N TYR A 16 2.91 -1.21 -24.93
CA TYR A 16 2.29 -2.06 -23.92
C TYR A 16 0.81 -1.70 -23.75
N ALA A 17 -0.07 -2.47 -24.41
CA ALA A 17 -1.52 -2.24 -24.40
C ALA A 17 -2.20 -2.65 -23.06
N ILE A 18 -1.87 -1.94 -21.97
CA ILE A 18 -2.44 -2.19 -20.65
C ILE A 18 -3.85 -1.59 -20.57
N ARG A 19 -4.86 -2.47 -20.37
CA ARG A 19 -6.28 -2.07 -20.24
C ARG A 19 -6.56 -1.29 -18.96
N LYS A 20 -6.00 -1.70 -17.82
CA LYS A 20 -6.20 -1.06 -16.52
C LYS A 20 -4.97 -1.25 -15.66
N LEU A 21 -4.44 -0.16 -15.12
CA LEU A 21 -3.32 -0.16 -14.21
C LEU A 21 -3.84 -0.01 -12.78
N ASN A 22 -3.45 -0.92 -11.88
CA ASN A 22 -3.86 -0.90 -10.49
C ASN A 22 -2.69 -0.47 -9.58
N GLN A 23 -2.99 -0.06 -8.36
CA GLN A 23 -1.96 0.39 -7.42
C GLN A 23 -1.03 -0.75 -6.99
N ALA A 24 -1.55 -1.98 -6.92
CA ALA A 24 -0.76 -3.16 -6.55
C ALA A 24 0.39 -3.44 -7.53
N PHE A 25 0.19 -3.19 -8.83
CA PHE A 25 1.25 -3.26 -9.84
C PHE A 25 2.49 -2.49 -9.37
N PHE A 26 2.30 -1.27 -8.85
CA PHE A 26 3.40 -0.44 -8.39
C PHE A 26 4.06 -0.93 -7.09
N ALA A 27 3.31 -1.56 -6.20
CA ALA A 27 3.86 -2.13 -4.97
C ALA A 27 4.88 -3.26 -5.23
N PHE A 28 4.80 -3.95 -6.37
CA PHE A 28 5.74 -5.02 -6.74
C PHE A 28 6.99 -4.54 -7.50
N TYR A 29 6.97 -3.32 -8.07
CA TYR A 29 8.11 -2.74 -8.79
C TYR A 29 8.95 -1.76 -7.95
N GLY A 30 8.91 -1.93 -6.63
CA GLY A 30 10.01 -1.62 -5.71
C GLY A 30 10.28 -0.15 -5.36
N ALA A 31 10.36 0.80 -6.31
CA ALA A 31 10.99 2.08 -5.99
C ALA A 31 10.74 3.20 -7.02
N TYR A 32 9.51 3.35 -7.53
CA TYR A 32 9.12 4.64 -8.14
C TYR A 32 8.69 5.68 -7.09
N ALA A 33 8.85 5.33 -5.80
CA ALA A 33 8.63 6.14 -4.61
C ALA A 33 9.87 6.92 -4.15
N ASP A 34 11.01 6.75 -4.84
CA ASP A 34 12.25 7.51 -4.56
C ASP A 34 12.18 8.96 -5.07
N VAL A 35 11.04 9.36 -5.63
CA VAL A 35 10.70 10.73 -5.95
C VAL A 35 9.80 11.26 -4.82
N PRO A 36 10.13 12.38 -4.16
CA PRO A 36 9.22 13.03 -3.22
C PRO A 36 7.86 13.26 -3.89
N GLY A 37 6.80 12.65 -3.36
CA GLY A 37 5.46 12.72 -3.94
C GLY A 37 5.12 11.66 -5.00
N GLY A 38 5.96 10.62 -5.17
CA GLY A 38 5.57 9.40 -5.88
C GLY A 38 4.33 8.76 -5.23
N ALA A 39 3.57 7.95 -5.98
CA ALA A 39 2.29 7.39 -5.50
C ALA A 39 2.38 6.52 -4.23
N ALA A 40 3.59 6.18 -3.77
CA ALA A 40 3.77 5.45 -2.52
C ALA A 40 4.10 6.34 -1.30
N GLY A 41 4.46 7.62 -1.49
CA GLY A 41 4.83 8.53 -0.39
C GLY A 41 5.86 7.93 0.58
N GLU A 42 5.99 8.50 1.78
CA GLU A 42 6.32 7.64 2.93
C GLU A 42 5.18 6.63 3.08
N ASP A 43 5.47 5.38 3.42
CA ASP A 43 4.46 4.38 3.76
C ASP A 43 4.13 4.49 5.27
N PRO A 44 3.11 5.27 5.68
CA PRO A 44 2.76 5.39 7.09
C PRO A 44 2.09 4.10 7.62
N VAL A 45 1.65 3.21 6.72
CA VAL A 45 0.86 2.01 7.07
C VAL A 45 1.77 0.85 7.41
N GLY A 46 2.82 0.61 6.61
CA GLY A 46 3.75 -0.52 6.76
C GLY A 46 4.35 -0.68 8.17
N PRO A 47 4.95 0.38 8.77
CA PRO A 47 5.47 0.32 10.13
C PRO A 47 4.41 -0.07 11.16
N ALA A 48 3.21 0.52 11.09
CA ALA A 48 2.13 0.23 12.03
C ALA A 48 1.59 -1.21 11.88
N VAL A 49 1.47 -1.71 10.64
CA VAL A 49 1.08 -3.13 10.40
C VAL A 49 2.12 -4.10 10.97
N ARG A 50 3.42 -3.79 10.82
CA ARG A 50 4.51 -4.60 11.40
C ARG A 50 4.45 -4.58 12.94
N GLN A 51 4.17 -3.43 13.54
CA GLN A 51 4.00 -3.31 14.99
C GLN A 51 2.80 -4.10 15.50
N LEU A 52 1.63 -3.96 14.85
CA LEU A 52 0.43 -4.74 15.20
C LEU A 52 0.70 -6.25 15.10
N ARG A 53 1.46 -6.67 14.07
CA ARG A 53 1.89 -8.06 13.91
C ARG A 53 2.81 -8.51 15.06
N ALA A 54 3.77 -7.68 15.46
CA ALA A 54 4.68 -8.00 16.57
C ALA A 54 3.96 -8.11 17.92
N GLN A 55 2.86 -7.37 18.12
CA GLN A 55 2.03 -7.41 19.34
C GLN A 55 1.04 -8.59 19.37
N SER A 56 0.89 -9.33 18.28
CA SER A 56 -0.09 -10.41 18.16
C SER A 56 0.48 -11.75 18.62
N ALA A 57 -0.29 -12.50 19.43
CA ALA A 57 0.12 -13.81 19.95
C ALA A 57 0.28 -14.88 18.85
N SER A 58 -0.46 -14.74 17.75
CA SER A 58 -0.36 -15.63 16.59
C SER A 58 -0.69 -14.88 15.29
N LEU A 59 -0.38 -15.52 14.16
CA LEU A 59 -0.82 -15.03 12.85
C LEU A 59 -2.36 -14.95 12.76
N GLY A 60 -3.06 -15.92 13.34
CA GLY A 60 -4.53 -15.93 13.34
C GLY A 60 -5.12 -14.76 14.12
N ASP A 61 -4.54 -14.42 15.27
CA ASP A 61 -4.97 -13.27 16.08
C ASP A 61 -4.70 -11.94 15.37
N PHE A 62 -3.54 -11.83 14.73
CA PHE A 62 -3.21 -10.69 13.87
C PHE A 62 -4.25 -10.50 12.76
N LEU A 63 -4.54 -11.56 11.99
CA LEU A 63 -5.48 -11.49 10.87
C LEU A 63 -6.90 -11.15 11.33
N ARG A 64 -7.37 -11.77 12.42
CA ARG A 64 -8.69 -11.46 12.98
C ARG A 64 -8.80 -10.01 13.44
N ARG A 65 -7.76 -9.47 14.07
CA ARG A 65 -7.72 -8.10 14.59
C ARG A 65 -7.65 -7.07 13.48
N ILE A 66 -6.74 -7.22 12.52
CA ILE A 66 -6.57 -6.25 11.43
C ILE A 66 -7.76 -6.26 10.45
N ALA A 67 -8.45 -7.40 10.29
CA ALA A 67 -9.62 -7.50 9.42
C ALA A 67 -10.82 -6.66 9.89
N GLN A 68 -10.86 -6.23 11.16
CA GLN A 68 -11.90 -5.34 11.67
C GLN A 68 -11.60 -3.85 11.43
N MET A 69 -10.41 -3.53 10.90
CA MET A 69 -9.98 -2.15 10.68
C MET A 69 -10.31 -1.73 9.25
N SER A 70 -11.10 -0.67 9.12
CA SER A 70 -11.47 -0.05 7.84
C SER A 70 -10.77 1.28 7.60
N SER A 71 -9.99 1.78 8.56
CA SER A 71 -9.26 3.04 8.43
C SER A 71 -7.84 2.95 9.01
N PHE A 72 -6.97 3.83 8.52
CA PHE A 72 -5.61 3.95 9.05
C PHE A 72 -5.61 4.41 10.52
N GLN A 73 -6.54 5.27 10.91
CA GLN A 73 -6.67 5.73 12.30
C GLN A 73 -6.92 4.57 13.28
N GLN A 74 -7.78 3.61 12.93
CA GLN A 74 -8.03 2.44 13.78
C GLN A 74 -6.77 1.58 13.96
N LEU A 75 -5.93 1.50 12.93
CA LEU A 75 -4.64 0.84 13.02
C LEU A 75 -3.69 1.61 13.96
N GLN A 76 -3.66 2.93 13.88
CA GLN A 76 -2.85 3.77 14.76
C GLN A 76 -3.28 3.64 16.22
N GLU A 77 -4.58 3.71 16.52
CA GLU A 77 -5.13 3.51 17.86
C GLU A 77 -4.80 2.10 18.39
N ALA A 78 -4.83 1.09 17.54
CA ALA A 78 -4.57 -0.29 17.94
C ALA A 78 -3.10 -0.59 18.27
N VAL A 79 -2.16 0.26 17.83
CA VAL A 79 -0.71 0.12 18.10
C VAL A 79 -0.18 1.17 19.07
N ALA A 80 -0.92 2.25 19.30
CA ALA A 80 -0.64 3.25 20.31
C ALA A 80 -0.91 2.66 21.71
N ASN A 81 0.15 2.24 22.39
CA ASN A 81 0.17 2.00 23.83
C ASN A 81 0.88 3.18 24.51
#